data_AF-A0A132ACV5-F1
#
_entry.id   AF-A0A132ACV5-F1
#
_cell.length_a   1.000
_cell.length_b   1.000
_cell.length_c   1.000
_cell.angle_alpha   90.00
_cell.angle_beta   90.00
_cell.angle_gamma   90.00
#
_symmetry.space_group_name_H-M   'P 1'
#
loop_
_entity.id
_entity.type
_entity.pdbx_description
1 polymer ?
#
loop_
_entity_poly.entity_id
_entity_poly.type
_entity_poly.pdbx_seq_one_letter_code
_entity_poly.pdbx_strand_id
1 'polypeptide(L)'
;MEALSDDSNHLTSPEQNQPSDKMVEMNPFDMNSNDFNSEIYMNKILKECRLSELMDTEQMLYRQIQTLDSEMQTLIYENYNKFISATET
;
A
#
# COMPACT_ATOMS: atom_id res chain seq x y z
N MET A 1 -16.18 -16.70 67.13
CA MET A 1 -15.33 -17.28 66.07
C MET A 1 -16.18 -17.29 64.82
N GLU A 2 -16.29 -16.18 64.11
CA GLU A 2 -15.27 -15.53 63.26
C GLU A 2 -15.27 -16.16 61.85
N ALA A 3 -15.23 -15.25 60.89
CA ALA A 3 -15.68 -15.38 59.51
C ALA A 3 -14.83 -16.31 58.64
N LEU A 4 -15.38 -16.63 57.46
CA LEU A 4 -14.80 -16.45 56.11
C LEU A 4 -15.47 -17.50 55.20
N SER A 5 -16.54 -17.17 54.45
CA SER A 5 -16.50 -16.53 53.12
C SER A 5 -15.30 -16.96 52.28
N ASP A 6 -15.54 -17.82 51.30
CA ASP A 6 -15.00 -17.64 49.94
C ASP A 6 -15.87 -18.44 48.97
N ASP A 7 -16.95 -17.78 48.55
CA ASP A 7 -17.59 -18.07 47.27
C ASP A 7 -16.50 -18.02 46.20
N SER A 8 -16.23 -19.18 45.61
CA SER A 8 -15.41 -19.26 44.40
C SER A 8 -16.16 -18.57 43.28
N ASN A 9 -15.98 -17.25 43.22
CA ASN A 9 -16.38 -16.40 42.11
C ASN A 9 -15.76 -16.99 40.84
N HIS A 10 -16.63 -17.48 39.97
CA HIS A 10 -16.35 -17.64 38.56
C HIS A 10 -16.13 -16.23 37.98
N LEU A 11 -14.93 -15.70 38.18
CA LEU A 11 -14.45 -14.53 37.46
C LEU A 11 -14.32 -14.95 36.00
N THR A 12 -15.36 -14.62 35.23
CA THR A 12 -15.28 -14.44 33.79
C THR A 12 -14.03 -13.63 33.49
N SER A 13 -13.05 -14.26 32.83
CA SER A 13 -11.85 -13.58 32.37
C SER A 13 -12.26 -12.39 31.52
N PRO A 14 -11.60 -11.23 31.65
CA PRO A 14 -11.85 -10.11 30.78
C PRO A 14 -11.55 -10.57 29.35
N GLU A 15 -12.56 -10.42 28.51
CA GLU A 15 -12.54 -10.55 27.07
C GLU A 15 -11.21 -10.02 26.55
N GLN A 16 -10.28 -10.94 26.25
CA GLN A 16 -9.10 -10.58 25.50
C GLN A 16 -9.62 -10.16 24.13
N ASN A 17 -9.73 -8.85 23.94
CA ASN A 17 -9.63 -8.21 22.64
C ASN A 17 -8.32 -8.71 22.03
N GLN A 18 -8.40 -9.85 21.35
CA GLN A 18 -7.45 -10.18 20.31
C GLN A 18 -7.47 -8.97 19.38
N PRO A 19 -6.33 -8.31 19.10
CA PRO A 19 -6.26 -7.64 17.82
C PRO A 19 -6.57 -8.76 16.83
N SER A 20 -7.74 -8.71 16.20
CA SER A 20 -8.01 -9.50 15.02
C SER A 20 -6.91 -9.09 14.06
N ASP A 21 -5.82 -9.87 14.07
CA ASP A 21 -4.70 -9.73 13.17
C ASP A 21 -5.35 -9.83 11.81
N LYS A 22 -5.58 -8.67 11.20
CA LYS A 22 -6.08 -8.60 9.83
C LYS A 22 -4.96 -9.27 9.07
N MET A 23 -5.12 -10.55 8.77
CA MET A 23 -4.28 -11.26 7.83
C MET A 23 -4.29 -10.37 6.59
N VAL A 24 -3.22 -9.60 6.42
CA VAL A 24 -3.04 -8.79 5.22
C VAL A 24 -3.00 -9.83 4.13
N GLU A 25 -4.06 -9.86 3.33
CA GLU A 25 -4.18 -10.79 2.22
C GLU A 25 -2.98 -10.51 1.29
N MET A 26 -1.95 -11.35 1.40
CA MET A 26 -0.77 -11.25 0.55
C MET A 26 -1.25 -11.45 -0.88
N ASN A 27 -1.32 -10.36 -1.65
CA ASN A 27 -1.72 -10.40 -3.04
C ASN A 27 -0.46 -10.33 -3.92
N PRO A 28 0.06 -11.46 -4.41
CA PRO A 28 1.27 -11.48 -5.23
C PRO A 28 1.07 -10.84 -6.61
N PHE A 29 -0.18 -10.50 -6.97
CA PHE A 29 -0.52 -9.86 -8.24
C PHE A 29 -0.69 -8.34 -8.13
N ASP A 30 -0.71 -7.77 -6.92
CA ASP A 30 -0.83 -6.33 -6.74
C ASP A 30 0.54 -5.67 -6.92
N MET A 31 0.72 -4.91 -8.00
CA MET A 31 1.96 -4.18 -8.30
C MET A 31 2.36 -3.15 -7.24
N ASN A 32 1.40 -2.70 -6.41
CA ASN A 32 1.66 -1.72 -5.37
C ASN A 32 1.97 -2.38 -4.02
N SER A 33 1.85 -3.71 -3.93
CA SER A 33 2.11 -4.45 -2.70
C SER A 33 3.59 -4.80 -2.57
N ASN A 34 4.08 -4.83 -1.33
CA ASN A 34 5.42 -5.33 -1.02
C ASN A 34 5.57 -6.83 -1.35
N ASP A 35 4.45 -7.56 -1.44
CA ASP A 35 4.43 -8.99 -1.78
C ASP A 35 4.33 -9.23 -3.29
N PHE A 36 4.43 -8.18 -4.11
CA PHE A 36 4.35 -8.29 -5.55
C PHE A 36 5.40 -9.26 -6.09
N ASN A 37 4.93 -10.27 -6.83
CA ASN A 37 5.81 -11.22 -7.50
C ASN A 37 5.70 -11.02 -9.02
N SER A 38 6.72 -10.38 -9.60
CA SER A 38 6.77 -10.08 -11.02
C SER A 38 6.67 -11.33 -11.89
N GLU A 39 7.35 -12.42 -11.52
CA GLU A 39 7.34 -13.66 -12.30
C GLU A 39 5.94 -14.27 -12.36
N ILE A 40 5.25 -14.37 -11.22
CA ILE A 40 3.89 -14.93 -11.16
C ILE A 40 2.89 -14.03 -11.90
N TYR A 41 3.01 -12.71 -11.72
CA TYR A 41 2.18 -11.74 -12.42
C TYR A 41 2.37 -11.82 -13.94
N MET A 42 3.62 -11.85 -14.42
CA MET A 42 3.92 -11.95 -15.85
C MET A 42 3.43 -13.28 -16.44
N ASN A 43 3.63 -14.40 -15.75
CA ASN A 43 3.10 -15.69 -16.18
C ASN A 43 1.56 -15.69 -16.29
N LYS A 44 0.87 -14.98 -15.40
CA LYS A 44 -0.59 -14.81 -15.47
C LYS A 44 -1.00 -13.97 -16.68
N ILE A 45 -0.41 -12.78 -16.84
CA ILE A 45 -0.73 -11.87 -17.95
C ILE A 45 -0.46 -12.53 -19.31
N LEU A 46 0.63 -13.26 -19.47
CA LEU A 46 0.94 -13.96 -20.72
C LEU A 46 -0.05 -15.08 -21.06
N LYS A 47 -0.69 -15.68 -20.04
CA LYS A 47 -1.70 -16.73 -20.23
C LYS A 47 -3.11 -16.19 -20.44
N GLU A 48 -3.43 -15.06 -19.83
CA GLU A 48 -4.80 -14.57 -19.69
C GLU A 48 -5.12 -13.34 -20.55
N CYS A 49 -4.11 -12.52 -20.90
CA CYS A 49 -4.32 -11.28 -21.65
C CYS A 49 -4.04 -11.44 -23.15
N ARG A 50 -4.78 -10.67 -23.96
CA ARG A 50 -4.53 -10.56 -25.40
C ARG A 50 -3.34 -9.65 -25.66
N LEU A 51 -2.65 -9.86 -26.78
CA LEU A 51 -1.51 -9.03 -27.17
C LEU A 51 -1.87 -7.54 -27.27
N SER A 52 -3.06 -7.19 -27.77
CA SER A 52 -3.51 -5.80 -27.85
C SER A 52 -3.62 -5.16 -26.46
N GLU A 53 -4.16 -5.88 -25.48
CA GLU A 53 -4.31 -5.40 -24.11
C GLU A 53 -2.95 -5.17 -23.45
N LEU A 54 -1.97 -6.04 -23.76
CA LEU A 54 -0.60 -5.90 -23.29
C LEU A 54 0.08 -4.66 -23.90
N MET A 55 -0.07 -4.43 -25.20
CA MET A 55 0.47 -3.25 -25.90
C MET A 55 -0.17 -1.94 -25.40
N ASP A 56 -1.47 -1.97 -25.10
CA ASP A 56 -2.17 -0.81 -24.53
C ASP A 56 -1.69 -0.53 -23.10
N THR A 57 -1.48 -1.58 -22.30
CA THR A 57 -0.94 -1.48 -20.94
C THR A 57 0.48 -0.91 -20.96
N GLU A 58 1.34 -1.39 -21.85
CA GLU A 58 2.70 -0.87 -22.03
C GLU A 58 2.69 0.64 -22.36
N GLN A 59 1.88 1.04 -23.35
CA GLN A 59 1.75 2.46 -23.72
C GLN A 59 1.21 3.32 -22.56
N MET A 60 0.25 2.79 -21.80
CA MET A 60 -0.27 3.46 -20.61
C MET A 60 0.83 3.68 -19.58
N LEU A 61 1.60 2.64 -19.24
CA LEU A 61 2.70 2.74 -18.27
C LEU A 61 3.76 3.74 -18.73
N TYR A 62 4.10 3.72 -20.03
CA TYR A 62 5.03 4.69 -20.60
C TYR A 62 4.55 6.14 -20.42
N ARG A 63 3.26 6.42 -20.70
CA ARG A 63 2.68 7.75 -20.47
C ARG A 63 2.69 8.13 -18.99
N GLN A 64 2.37 7.21 -18.08
CA GLN A 64 2.40 7.49 -16.64
C GLN A 64 3.80 7.89 -16.17
N ILE A 65 4.85 7.20 -16.65
CA ILE A 65 6.24 7.56 -16.35
C ILE A 65 6.54 8.99 -16.82
N GLN A 66 6.15 9.34 -18.05
CA GLN A 66 6.36 10.68 -18.59
C GLN A 66 5.61 11.76 -17.80
N THR A 67 4.37 11.48 -17.40
CA THR A 67 3.57 12.39 -16.58
C THR A 67 4.23 12.62 -15.23
N LEU A 68 4.63 11.54 -14.54
CA LEU A 68 5.30 11.63 -13.24
C LEU A 68 6.62 12.43 -13.33
N ASP A 69 7.41 12.23 -14.37
CA ASP A 69 8.64 13.00 -14.60
C ASP A 69 8.34 14.50 -14.82
N SER A 70 7.33 14.82 -15.62
CA SER A 70 6.92 16.21 -15.85
C SER A 70 6.37 16.88 -14.59
N GLU A 71 5.61 16.16 -13.78
CA GLU A 71 5.11 16.65 -12.48
C GLU A 71 6.27 16.89 -11.51
N MET A 72 7.23 15.97 -11.44
CA MET A 72 8.44 16.12 -10.63
C MET A 72 9.24 17.36 -11.07
N GLN A 73 9.46 17.55 -12.38
CA GLN A 73 10.14 18.72 -12.92
C GLN A 73 9.40 20.02 -12.59
N THR A 74 8.07 20.02 -12.70
CA THR A 74 7.24 21.18 -12.36
C THR A 74 7.39 21.54 -10.88
N LEU A 75 7.32 20.55 -9.99
CA LEU A 75 7.48 20.75 -8.56
C LEU A 75 8.86 21.32 -8.19
N ILE A 76 9.90 20.83 -8.85
CA ILE A 76 11.27 21.31 -8.70
C ILE A 76 11.36 22.77 -9.16
N TYR A 77 10.83 23.07 -10.34
CA TYR A 77 10.81 24.43 -10.90
C TYR A 77 10.09 25.41 -9.97
N GLU A 78 8.90 25.05 -9.49
CA GLU A 78 8.14 25.90 -8.55
C GLU A 78 8.89 26.15 -7.25
N ASN A 79 9.56 25.13 -6.70
CA ASN A 79 10.38 25.29 -5.49
C ASN A 79 11.56 26.24 -5.72
N TYR A 80 12.30 26.06 -6.82
CA TYR A 80 13.44 26.93 -7.13
C TYR A 80 13.01 28.37 -7.40
N ASN A 81 11.92 28.57 -8.16
CA ASN A 81 11.37 29.90 -8.37
C ASN A 81 10.99 30.59 -7.07
N LYS A 82 10.28 29.88 -6.16
CA LYS A 82 9.90 30.42 -4.85
C LYS A 82 11.13 30.81 -4.03
N PHE A 83 12.17 29.98 -4.04
CA PHE A 83 13.42 30.26 -3.31
C PHE A 83 14.14 31.51 -3.84
N ILE A 84 14.26 31.63 -5.17
CA ILE A 84 14.89 32.79 -5.82
C ILE A 84 14.08 34.05 -5.50
N SER A 85 12.76 34.03 -5.71
CA SER A 85 11.90 35.19 -5.44
C SER A 85 11.95 35.64 -3.97
N ALA A 86 12.04 34.70 -3.03
CA ALA A 86 12.17 35.02 -1.60
C ALA A 86 13.55 35.59 -1.21
N THR A 87 14.57 35.42 -2.05
CA THR A 87 15.94 35.92 -1.81
C THR A 87 16.20 37.26 -2.52
N GLU A 88 15.45 37.58 -3.58
CA GLU A 88 15.53 38.85 -4.35
C GLU A 88 14.72 40.02 -3.73
N THR A 89 14.09 39.82 -2.56
CA THR A 89 13.35 40.85 -1.80
C THR A 89 14.13 41.30 -0.57
#